data_AF-A0A432HEN3-F1
#
_entry.id   AF-A0A432HEN3-F1
#
_cell.length_a   1.000
_cell.length_b   1.000
_cell.length_c   1.000
_cell.angle_alpha   90.00
_cell.angle_beta   90.00
_cell.angle_gamma   90.00
#
_symmetry.space_group_name_H-M   'P 1'
#
loop_
_entity.id
_entity.type
_entity.pdbx_description
1 polymer ?
#
loop_
_entity_poly.entity_id
_entity_poly.type
_entity_poly.pdbx_seq_one_letter_code
_entity_poly.pdbx_strand_id
1 'polypeptide(L)'
;CTCLWRQQSKSSRYLNETIAWYEQRYVLNRRPIKRVGGKGDFAQPNKYVHEGRYYVGEAGGLQDCMWGFGMRYAITSGVLAAKSILGECDYETEVRGRLVPLVRTSAINRFLMNRVGDRGFKMVANHWMRDQEKKGDGLAFMRWLYKPGIVWSLLWPIVKLGMLRRKRLADGRTVHRMPFRKSLSRDIWEPSVRAVEIGAQWDAIRRSGVKTSFGESDA
;
A
#
# COMPACT_ATOMS: atom_id res chain seq x y z
N CYS A 1 9.59 1.38 14.69
CA CYS A 1 8.83 1.71 13.46
C CYS A 1 7.54 2.40 13.86
N THR A 2 7.06 3.39 13.11
CA THR A 2 5.75 4.03 13.34
C THR A 2 4.92 3.92 12.07
N CYS A 3 3.78 3.24 12.15
CA CYS A 3 2.87 3.05 11.02
C CYS A 3 1.72 4.04 11.11
N LEU A 4 1.54 4.85 10.08
CA LEU A 4 0.50 5.88 10.03
C LEU A 4 -0.61 5.48 9.06
N TRP A 5 -1.85 5.44 9.55
CA TRP A 5 -3.05 5.21 8.73
C TRP A 5 -3.75 6.51 8.30
N ARG A 6 -3.44 7.62 8.99
CA ARG A 6 -3.96 8.98 8.80
C ARG A 6 -2.81 9.97 9.01
N GLN A 7 -3.02 11.24 8.64
CA GLN A 7 -2.04 12.32 8.87
C GLN A 7 -0.63 11.99 8.36
N GLN A 8 -0.50 11.70 7.07
CA GLN A 8 0.80 11.34 6.46
C GLN A 8 1.80 12.51 6.44
N SER A 9 1.32 13.75 6.58
CA SER A 9 2.17 14.93 6.69
C SER A 9 2.80 15.03 8.08
N LYS A 10 4.00 15.62 8.14
CA LYS A 10 4.76 15.79 9.39
C LYS A 10 4.97 14.46 10.14
N SER A 11 5.06 13.33 9.43
CA SER A 11 5.15 11.97 10.02
C SER A 11 6.28 11.79 11.03
N SER A 12 7.36 12.56 10.89
CA SER A 12 8.51 12.58 11.81
C SER A 12 8.10 12.82 13.26
N ARG A 13 7.07 13.63 13.52
CA ARG A 13 6.59 13.93 14.88
C ARG A 13 6.12 12.67 15.62
N TYR A 14 5.43 11.77 14.92
CA TYR A 14 4.88 10.56 15.52
C TYR A 14 5.98 9.56 15.84
N LEU A 15 6.97 9.46 14.94
CA LEU A 15 8.14 8.62 15.18
C LEU A 15 9.00 9.16 16.32
N ASN A 16 9.19 10.48 16.40
CA ASN A 16 9.92 11.10 17.51
C ASN A 16 9.25 10.82 18.84
N GLU A 17 7.92 10.96 18.91
CA GLU A 17 7.16 10.68 20.14
C GLU A 17 7.21 9.20 20.51
N THR A 18 7.15 8.31 19.51
CA THR A 18 7.34 6.87 19.72
C THR A 18 8.70 6.62 20.36
N ILE A 19 9.78 7.17 19.78
CA ILE A 19 11.14 7.00 20.33
C ILE A 19 11.25 7.58 21.74
N ALA A 20 10.72 8.79 21.98
CA ALA A 20 10.73 9.42 23.31
C ALA A 20 10.04 8.55 24.35
N TRP A 21 8.86 7.99 24.02
CA TRP A 21 8.12 7.09 24.88
C TRP A 21 8.91 5.81 25.22
N TYR A 22 9.62 5.25 24.25
CA TYR A 22 10.44 4.04 24.44
C TYR A 22 11.70 4.33 25.26
N GLU A 23 12.40 5.44 25.02
CA GLU A 23 13.57 5.84 25.82
C GLU A 23 13.23 6.02 27.31
N GLN A 24 12.01 6.46 27.63
CA GLN A 24 11.55 6.61 29.02
C GLN A 24 11.29 5.27 29.72
N ARG A 25 11.09 4.18 28.97
CA ARG A 25 10.62 2.89 29.50
C ARG A 25 11.63 1.78 29.39
N TYR A 26 12.64 1.97 28.54
CA TYR A 26 13.64 0.97 28.24
C TYR A 26 15.01 1.63 28.16
N VAL A 27 16.04 0.93 28.65
CA VAL A 27 17.43 1.30 28.41
C VAL A 27 17.77 0.94 26.96
N LEU A 28 17.69 1.93 26.08
CA LEU A 28 17.98 1.76 24.66
C LEU A 28 19.39 2.27 24.35
N ASN A 29 20.27 1.38 23.89
CA ASN A 29 21.53 1.79 23.26
C ASN A 29 21.26 2.24 21.82
N ARG A 30 20.60 3.39 21.65
CA ARG A 30 20.32 3.95 20.33
C ARG A 30 21.45 4.87 19.89
N ARG A 31 21.78 4.78 18.61
CA ARG A 31 22.52 5.83 17.90
C ARG A 31 21.56 6.45 16.89
N PRO A 32 21.52 7.77 16.74
CA PRO A 32 20.66 8.33 15.73
C PRO A 32 21.23 7.98 14.34
N ILE A 33 20.40 7.30 13.54
CA ILE A 33 20.74 6.76 12.21
C ILE A 33 19.86 7.41 11.14
N LYS A 34 20.23 7.20 9.86
CA LYS A 34 19.39 7.59 8.72
C LYS A 34 18.03 6.90 8.81
N ARG A 35 16.98 7.72 8.84
CA ARG A 35 15.60 7.21 8.86
C ARG A 35 15.18 6.77 7.47
N VAL A 36 14.54 5.61 7.41
CA VAL A 36 13.87 5.09 6.21
C VAL A 36 12.37 5.06 6.46
N GLY A 37 11.62 5.32 5.40
CA GLY A 37 10.16 5.33 5.44
C GLY A 37 9.61 5.32 4.04
N GLY A 38 8.42 4.74 3.90
CA GLY A 38 7.69 4.67 2.65
C GLY A 38 6.24 5.06 2.89
N LYS A 39 5.55 5.38 1.80
CA LYS A 39 4.14 5.69 1.82
C LYS A 39 3.45 4.80 0.81
N GLY A 40 2.64 3.86 1.29
CA GLY A 40 1.75 3.10 0.43
C GLY A 40 0.72 4.05 -0.19
N ASP A 41 0.62 4.06 -1.52
CA ASP A 41 -0.41 4.80 -2.25
C ASP A 41 -1.05 3.85 -3.27
N PHE A 42 -2.38 3.83 -3.29
CA PHE A 42 -3.13 3.02 -4.24
C PHE A 42 -3.71 3.95 -5.29
N ALA A 43 -3.19 3.85 -6.51
CA ALA A 43 -3.65 4.64 -7.63
C ALA A 43 -3.85 3.76 -8.85
N GLN A 44 -5.03 3.82 -9.46
CA GLN A 44 -5.31 3.14 -10.72
C GLN A 44 -5.16 4.12 -11.87
N PRO A 45 -4.10 4.02 -12.68
CA PRO A 45 -3.89 4.91 -13.80
C PRO A 45 -4.85 4.62 -14.95
N ASN A 46 -5.13 5.66 -15.73
CA ASN A 46 -5.91 5.54 -16.96
C ASN A 46 -5.10 5.08 -18.16
N LYS A 47 -3.76 5.06 -18.06
CA LYS A 47 -2.81 4.62 -19.09
C LYS A 47 -1.67 3.88 -18.42
N TYR A 48 -1.25 2.77 -19.02
CA TYR A 48 -0.13 1.95 -18.54
C TYR A 48 1.12 2.14 -19.42
N VAL A 49 0.95 2.72 -20.61
CA VAL A 49 2.02 3.31 -21.42
C VAL A 49 1.77 4.82 -21.58
N HIS A 50 2.78 5.65 -21.35
CA HIS A 50 2.68 7.10 -21.58
C HIS A 50 4.05 7.67 -21.93
N GLU A 51 4.13 8.45 -23.02
CA GLU A 51 5.38 9.08 -23.50
C GLU A 51 6.54 8.08 -23.61
N GLY A 52 6.29 6.91 -24.20
CA GLY A 52 7.28 5.84 -24.38
C GLY A 52 7.67 5.10 -23.09
N ARG A 53 7.07 5.42 -21.94
CA ARG A 53 7.36 4.77 -20.65
C ARG A 53 6.32 3.71 -20.31
N TYR A 54 6.81 2.53 -19.91
CA TYR A 54 5.99 1.42 -19.41
C TYR A 54 5.91 1.48 -17.89
N TYR A 55 4.69 1.53 -17.35
CA TYR A 55 4.48 1.57 -15.91
C TYR A 55 4.17 0.17 -15.36
N VAL A 56 5.15 -0.41 -14.68
CA VAL A 56 5.12 -1.78 -14.13
C VAL A 56 4.97 -1.75 -12.60
N GLY A 57 4.48 -2.85 -12.02
CA GLY A 57 4.33 -3.01 -10.58
C GLY A 57 3.56 -1.89 -9.88
N GLU A 58 4.04 -1.48 -8.69
CA GLU A 58 3.41 -0.41 -7.90
C GLU A 58 3.38 0.93 -8.67
N ALA A 59 4.37 1.22 -9.51
CA ALA A 59 4.39 2.43 -10.34
C ALA A 59 3.25 2.43 -11.40
N GLY A 60 2.80 1.26 -11.82
CA GLY A 60 1.60 1.07 -12.63
C GLY A 60 0.30 0.98 -11.82
N GLY A 61 0.35 1.08 -10.49
CA GLY A 61 -0.83 0.84 -9.65
C GLY A 61 -1.23 -0.62 -9.55
N LEU A 62 -0.33 -1.54 -9.92
CA LEU A 62 -0.57 -2.98 -9.96
C LEU A 62 -0.15 -3.60 -8.63
N GLN A 63 -0.97 -3.37 -7.60
CA GLN A 63 -0.78 -3.88 -6.25
C GLN A 63 -2.12 -4.35 -5.69
N ASP A 64 -2.10 -5.41 -4.89
CA ASP A 64 -3.28 -5.89 -4.19
C ASP A 64 -3.73 -4.86 -3.14
N CYS A 65 -4.95 -4.36 -3.27
CA CYS A 65 -5.49 -3.35 -2.36
C CYS A 65 -5.88 -3.93 -0.99
N MET A 66 -6.16 -5.24 -0.89
CA MET A 66 -6.59 -5.84 0.36
C MET A 66 -5.41 -6.03 1.31
N TRP A 67 -4.35 -6.67 0.83
CA TRP A 67 -3.18 -7.08 1.63
C TRP A 67 -1.93 -6.25 1.37
N GLY A 68 -1.89 -5.46 0.30
CA GLY A 68 -0.72 -4.65 -0.05
C GLY A 68 0.41 -5.43 -0.73
N PHE A 69 0.19 -6.68 -1.16
CA PHE A 69 1.20 -7.44 -1.90
C PHE A 69 1.17 -7.09 -3.40
N GLY A 70 2.34 -6.84 -3.99
CA GLY A 70 2.46 -6.45 -5.40
C GLY A 70 3.50 -7.23 -6.20
N MET A 71 4.28 -8.10 -5.57
CA MET A 71 5.45 -8.74 -6.21
C MET A 71 5.09 -9.52 -7.48
N ARG A 72 4.05 -10.36 -7.42
CA ARG A 72 3.60 -11.13 -8.58
C ARG A 72 3.15 -10.22 -9.73
N TYR A 73 2.44 -9.13 -9.40
CA TYR A 73 2.01 -8.16 -10.40
C TYR A 73 3.19 -7.39 -10.98
N ALA A 74 4.18 -7.01 -10.17
CA ALA A 74 5.40 -6.36 -10.62
C ALA A 74 6.20 -7.23 -11.58
N ILE A 75 6.42 -8.50 -11.25
CA ILE A 75 7.11 -9.46 -12.13
C ILE A 75 6.31 -9.67 -13.43
N THR A 76 5.00 -9.96 -13.32
CA THR A 76 4.16 -10.23 -14.49
C THR A 76 4.09 -9.03 -15.43
N SER A 77 3.88 -7.83 -14.88
CA SER A 77 3.86 -6.60 -15.69
C SER A 77 5.23 -6.27 -16.27
N GLY A 78 6.33 -6.54 -15.55
CA GLY A 78 7.68 -6.42 -16.11
C GLY A 78 7.89 -7.31 -17.33
N VAL A 79 7.47 -8.58 -17.25
CA VAL A 79 7.55 -9.53 -18.38
C VAL A 79 6.67 -9.06 -19.56
N LEU A 80 5.45 -8.61 -19.30
CA LEU A 80 4.57 -8.08 -20.34
C LEU A 80 5.14 -6.83 -21.01
N ALA A 81 5.77 -5.94 -20.24
CA ALA A 81 6.43 -4.75 -20.78
C ALA A 81 7.60 -5.14 -21.69
N ALA A 82 8.44 -6.09 -21.26
CA ALA A 82 9.55 -6.60 -22.08
C ALA A 82 9.06 -7.21 -23.40
N LYS A 83 8.02 -8.08 -23.34
CA LYS A 83 7.40 -8.66 -24.54
C LYS A 83 6.84 -7.60 -25.48
N SER A 84 6.24 -6.54 -24.94
CA SER A 84 5.72 -5.45 -25.75
C SER A 84 6.82 -4.63 -26.43
N ILE A 85 7.95 -4.40 -25.74
CA ILE A 85 9.13 -3.76 -26.33
C ILE A 85 9.70 -4.60 -27.49
N LEU A 86 9.63 -5.93 -27.38
CA LEU A 86 10.04 -6.87 -28.44
C LEU A 86 9.01 -7.01 -29.58
N GLY A 87 7.85 -6.34 -29.49
CA GLY A 87 6.80 -6.41 -30.51
C GLY A 87 5.91 -7.67 -30.44
N GLU A 88 6.03 -8.47 -29.39
CA GLU A 88 5.26 -9.72 -29.23
C GLU A 88 3.80 -9.47 -28.79
N CYS A 89 3.54 -8.35 -28.11
CA CYS A 89 2.20 -8.00 -27.63
C CYS A 89 2.02 -6.49 -27.38
N ASP A 90 0.76 -6.08 -27.16
CA ASP A 90 0.45 -4.74 -26.67
C ASP A 90 0.33 -4.73 -25.13
N TYR A 91 1.23 -4.02 -24.45
CA TYR A 91 1.27 -3.98 -22.98
C TYR A 91 0.00 -3.43 -22.35
N GLU A 92 -0.55 -2.36 -22.93
CA GLU A 92 -1.75 -1.70 -22.40
C GLU A 92 -2.94 -2.66 -22.40
N THR A 93 -3.15 -3.39 -23.50
CA THR A 93 -4.18 -4.42 -23.65
C THR A 93 -3.97 -5.57 -22.68
N GLU A 94 -2.75 -6.09 -22.59
CA GLU A 94 -2.45 -7.25 -21.72
C GLU A 94 -2.63 -6.94 -20.23
N VAL A 95 -2.16 -5.79 -19.78
CA VAL A 95 -2.33 -5.35 -18.39
C VAL A 95 -3.82 -5.15 -18.06
N ARG A 96 -4.58 -4.52 -18.96
CA ARG A 96 -6.02 -4.31 -18.80
C ARG A 96 -6.82 -5.60 -18.78
N GLY A 97 -6.43 -6.58 -19.58
CA GLY A 97 -7.10 -7.87 -19.65
C GLY A 97 -6.77 -8.77 -18.46
N ARG A 98 -5.50 -8.82 -18.04
CA ARG A 98 -5.03 -9.82 -17.07
C ARG A 98 -4.89 -9.29 -15.64
N LEU A 99 -4.34 -8.10 -15.46
CA LEU A 99 -3.92 -7.62 -14.14
C LEU A 99 -4.91 -6.64 -13.52
N VAL A 100 -5.46 -5.73 -14.31
CA VAL A 100 -6.44 -4.73 -13.84
C VAL A 100 -7.67 -5.37 -13.19
N PRO A 101 -8.25 -6.47 -13.70
CA PRO A 101 -9.39 -7.12 -13.04
C PRO A 101 -9.03 -7.64 -11.64
N LEU A 102 -7.83 -8.19 -11.45
CA LEU A 102 -7.36 -8.67 -10.15
C LEU A 102 -7.21 -7.51 -9.15
N VAL A 103 -6.62 -6.40 -9.60
CA VAL A 103 -6.51 -5.18 -8.77
C VAL A 103 -7.90 -4.67 -8.38
N ARG A 104 -8.86 -4.63 -9.31
CA ARG A 104 -10.24 -4.21 -9.03
C ARG A 104 -10.93 -5.14 -8.02
N THR A 105 -10.82 -6.45 -8.18
CA THR A 105 -11.37 -7.43 -7.23
C THR A 105 -10.77 -7.21 -5.83
N SER A 106 -9.46 -7.02 -5.72
CA SER A 106 -8.82 -6.73 -4.42
C SER A 106 -9.33 -5.43 -3.77
N ALA A 107 -9.60 -4.39 -4.58
CA ALA A 107 -10.15 -3.13 -4.09
C ALA A 107 -11.59 -3.28 -3.61
N ILE A 108 -12.42 -4.08 -4.30
CA ILE A 108 -13.78 -4.39 -3.87
C ILE A 108 -13.75 -5.23 -2.60
N ASN A 109 -12.88 -6.24 -2.52
CA ASN A 109 -12.70 -7.02 -1.30
C ASN A 109 -12.31 -6.12 -0.12
N ARG A 110 -11.36 -5.21 -0.31
CA ARG A 110 -11.01 -4.19 0.69
C ARG A 110 -12.22 -3.33 1.08
N PHE A 111 -13.02 -2.88 0.11
CA PHE A 111 -14.21 -2.06 0.36
C PHE A 111 -15.23 -2.75 1.26
N LEU A 112 -15.51 -4.01 0.96
CA LEU A 112 -16.44 -4.86 1.70
C LEU A 112 -15.88 -5.16 3.08
N MET A 113 -14.62 -5.58 3.19
CA MET A 113 -13.99 -5.90 4.48
C MET A 113 -13.92 -4.69 5.41
N ASN A 114 -13.73 -3.46 4.91
CA ASN A 114 -13.81 -2.26 5.76
C ASN A 114 -15.21 -1.98 6.32
N ARG A 115 -16.26 -2.58 5.77
CA ARG A 115 -17.66 -2.44 6.23
C ARG A 115 -18.11 -3.63 7.06
N VAL A 116 -17.49 -4.78 6.84
CA VAL A 116 -17.68 -5.98 7.64
C VAL A 116 -16.95 -5.76 8.97
N GLY A 117 -17.69 -5.49 10.04
CA GLY A 117 -17.12 -5.43 11.38
C GLY A 117 -16.66 -6.79 11.89
N ASP A 118 -16.08 -6.82 13.09
CA ASP A 118 -15.44 -8.01 13.68
C ASP A 118 -16.34 -9.26 13.68
N ARG A 119 -17.64 -9.09 13.93
CA ARG A 119 -18.63 -10.18 13.89
C ARG A 119 -18.73 -10.83 12.52
N GLY A 120 -18.80 -10.02 11.46
CA GLY A 120 -18.88 -10.53 10.10
C GLY A 120 -17.58 -11.16 9.63
N PHE A 121 -16.44 -10.58 10.04
CA PHE A 121 -15.13 -11.19 9.77
C PHE A 121 -15.02 -12.57 10.44
N LYS A 122 -15.45 -12.68 11.71
CA LYS A 122 -15.51 -13.95 12.44
C LYS A 122 -16.42 -14.97 11.75
N MET A 123 -17.57 -14.55 11.23
CA MET A 123 -18.46 -15.44 10.46
C MET A 123 -17.79 -15.97 9.19
N VAL A 124 -17.15 -15.10 8.41
CA VAL A 124 -16.40 -15.51 7.20
C VAL A 124 -15.26 -16.45 7.55
N ALA A 125 -14.48 -16.14 8.60
CA ALA A 125 -13.38 -16.99 9.05
C ALA A 125 -13.87 -18.37 9.51
N ASN A 126 -14.94 -18.43 10.30
CA ASN A 126 -15.53 -19.69 10.73
C ASN A 126 -16.07 -20.51 9.55
N HIS A 127 -16.68 -19.86 8.57
CA HIS A 127 -17.15 -20.53 7.35
C HIS A 127 -15.97 -21.08 6.55
N TRP A 128 -14.91 -20.29 6.38
CA TRP A 128 -13.68 -20.72 5.71
C TRP A 128 -13.03 -21.92 6.40
N MET A 129 -12.91 -21.91 7.73
CA MET A 129 -12.35 -23.03 8.49
C MET A 129 -13.20 -24.31 8.37
N ARG A 130 -14.53 -24.17 8.37
CA ARG A 130 -15.43 -25.31 8.14
C ARG A 130 -15.32 -25.87 6.71
N ASP A 131 -15.12 -25.01 5.71
CA ASP A 131 -14.91 -25.45 4.32
C ASP A 131 -13.57 -26.19 4.19
N GLN A 132 -12.52 -25.67 4.82
CA GLN A 132 -11.19 -26.29 4.91
C GLN A 132 -11.26 -27.67 5.58
N GLU A 133 -11.96 -27.80 6.71
CA GLU A 133 -12.13 -29.08 7.41
C GLU A 133 -12.85 -30.12 6.54
N LYS A 134 -13.85 -29.70 5.75
CA LYS A 134 -14.64 -30.60 4.90
C LYS A 134 -13.93 -31.02 3.62
N LYS A 135 -13.22 -30.09 2.97
CA LYS A 135 -12.66 -30.29 1.61
C LYS A 135 -11.15 -30.52 1.60
N GLY A 136 -10.46 -30.20 2.69
CA GLY A 136 -8.99 -30.24 2.77
C GLY A 136 -8.27 -29.15 1.95
N ASP A 137 -8.99 -28.34 1.17
CA ASP A 137 -8.42 -27.24 0.37
C ASP A 137 -9.13 -25.90 0.59
N GLY A 138 -8.68 -25.16 1.59
CA GLY A 138 -9.15 -23.84 1.96
C GLY A 138 -8.71 -22.76 0.96
N LEU A 139 -7.80 -23.09 0.05
CA LEU A 139 -7.44 -22.19 -1.04
C LEU A 139 -8.55 -22.12 -2.09
N ALA A 140 -9.45 -23.11 -2.19
CA ALA A 140 -10.60 -23.05 -3.08
C ALA A 140 -11.55 -21.91 -2.71
N PHE A 141 -11.88 -21.76 -1.41
CA PHE A 141 -12.68 -20.65 -0.90
C PHE A 141 -12.02 -19.30 -1.17
N MET A 142 -10.73 -19.19 -0.87
CA MET A 142 -9.95 -17.97 -1.14
C MET A 142 -9.87 -17.69 -2.65
N ARG A 143 -9.70 -18.70 -3.50
CA ARG A 143 -9.67 -18.52 -4.95
C ARG A 143 -10.98 -17.95 -5.46
N TRP A 144 -12.11 -18.45 -4.96
CA TRP A 144 -13.44 -17.91 -5.33
C TRP A 144 -13.58 -16.42 -4.94
N LEU A 145 -13.16 -16.06 -3.73
CA LEU A 145 -13.24 -14.68 -3.23
C LEU A 145 -12.37 -13.68 -4.02
N TYR A 146 -11.27 -14.14 -4.63
CA TYR A 146 -10.33 -13.27 -5.36
C TYR A 146 -10.41 -13.40 -6.88
N LYS A 147 -11.20 -14.35 -7.41
CA LYS A 147 -11.39 -14.51 -8.86
C LYS A 147 -12.27 -13.39 -9.41
N PRO A 148 -11.82 -12.62 -10.42
CA PRO A 148 -12.67 -11.66 -11.12
C PRO A 148 -13.89 -12.36 -11.71
N GLY A 149 -15.05 -11.70 -11.62
CA GLY A 149 -16.33 -12.26 -12.05
C GLY A 149 -17.39 -11.17 -12.17
N ILE A 150 -18.57 -11.54 -12.68
CA ILE A 150 -19.65 -10.59 -13.00
C ILE A 150 -20.08 -9.79 -11.76
N VAL A 151 -20.22 -10.46 -10.61
CA VAL A 151 -20.57 -9.81 -9.33
C VAL A 151 -19.58 -8.70 -8.98
N TRP A 152 -18.27 -8.98 -9.08
CA TRP A 152 -17.22 -8.00 -8.82
C TRP A 152 -17.28 -6.83 -9.82
N SER A 153 -17.48 -7.13 -11.10
CA SER A 153 -17.62 -6.10 -12.13
C SER A 153 -18.81 -5.16 -11.88
N LEU A 154 -19.94 -5.68 -11.40
CA LEU A 154 -21.12 -4.87 -11.07
C LEU A 154 -20.91 -4.00 -9.83
N LEU A 155 -20.12 -4.45 -8.85
CA LEU A 155 -19.80 -3.65 -7.66
C LEU A 155 -18.76 -2.55 -7.94
N TRP A 156 -17.96 -2.71 -8.99
CA TRP A 156 -16.84 -1.81 -9.27
C TRP A 156 -17.21 -0.31 -9.38
N PRO A 157 -18.29 0.11 -10.06
CA PRO A 157 -18.67 1.53 -10.13
C PRO A 157 -18.93 2.15 -8.75
N ILE A 158 -19.62 1.42 -7.88
CA ILE A 158 -19.95 1.84 -6.51
C ILE A 158 -18.66 1.97 -5.69
N VAL A 159 -17.80 0.96 -5.76
CA VAL A 159 -16.51 0.96 -5.03
C VAL A 159 -15.59 2.07 -5.52
N LYS A 160 -15.50 2.26 -6.84
CA LYS A 160 -14.70 3.34 -7.44
C LYS A 160 -15.16 4.70 -6.94
N LEU A 161 -16.47 4.96 -6.91
CA LEU A 161 -17.03 6.21 -6.41
C LEU A 161 -16.82 6.38 -4.90
N GLY A 162 -16.95 5.30 -4.13
CA GLY A 162 -16.81 5.31 -2.67
C GLY A 162 -15.36 5.43 -2.18
N MET A 163 -14.39 4.86 -2.89
CA MET A 163 -12.99 4.77 -2.44
C MET A 163 -12.01 5.68 -3.17
N LEU A 164 -12.23 5.95 -4.45
CA LEU A 164 -11.22 6.58 -5.30
C LEU A 164 -11.60 8.01 -5.64
N ARG A 165 -10.58 8.84 -5.83
CA ARG A 165 -10.69 10.23 -6.26
C ARG A 165 -9.81 10.45 -7.48
N ARG A 166 -10.36 11.13 -8.48
CA ARG A 166 -9.63 11.48 -9.70
C ARG A 166 -8.54 12.49 -9.36
N LYS A 167 -7.32 12.29 -9.88
CA LYS A 167 -6.20 13.23 -9.78
C LYS A 167 -5.44 13.26 -11.10
N ARG A 168 -5.02 14.44 -11.53
CA ARG A 168 -4.06 14.62 -12.64
C ARG A 168 -2.65 14.61 -12.06
N LEU A 169 -1.77 13.81 -12.65
CA LEU A 169 -0.35 13.77 -12.30
C LEU A 169 0.42 14.87 -13.04
N ALA A 170 1.65 15.15 -12.58
CA ALA A 170 2.52 16.15 -13.19
C ALA A 170 2.89 15.80 -14.64
N ASP A 171 2.98 14.50 -14.96
CA ASP A 171 3.22 13.97 -16.30
C ASP A 171 1.95 13.97 -17.19
N GLY A 172 0.87 14.63 -16.77
CA GLY A 172 -0.37 14.74 -17.54
C GLY A 172 -1.31 13.52 -17.47
N ARG A 173 -0.87 12.38 -16.92
CA ARG A 173 -1.74 11.20 -16.75
C ARG A 173 -2.86 11.46 -15.74
N THR A 174 -3.97 10.74 -15.91
CA THR A 174 -5.08 10.76 -14.95
C THR A 174 -5.09 9.47 -14.15
N VAL A 175 -5.13 9.57 -12.83
CA VAL A 175 -5.22 8.42 -11.93
C VAL A 175 -6.46 8.51 -11.04
N HIS A 176 -7.02 7.36 -10.69
CA HIS A 176 -8.02 7.25 -9.63
C HIS A 176 -7.32 6.72 -8.39
N ARG A 177 -7.10 7.59 -7.40
CA ARG A 177 -6.31 7.28 -6.22
C ARG A 177 -7.15 7.18 -4.97
N MET A 178 -6.75 6.34 -4.03
CA MET A 178 -7.34 6.32 -2.69
C MET A 178 -6.87 7.58 -1.94
N PRO A 179 -7.78 8.45 -1.47
CA PRO A 179 -7.39 9.63 -0.72
C PRO A 179 -6.90 9.24 0.67
N PHE A 180 -5.97 10.04 1.22
CA PHE A 180 -5.64 9.89 2.63
C PHE A 180 -6.82 10.27 3.50
N ARG A 181 -7.01 9.49 4.56
CA ARG A 181 -7.97 9.79 5.60
C ARG A 181 -7.55 11.09 6.31
N LYS A 182 -8.51 11.98 6.51
CA LYS A 182 -8.33 13.24 7.27
C LYS A 182 -7.94 12.95 8.72
N SER A 183 -7.31 13.92 9.38
CA SER A 183 -7.07 13.89 10.82
C SER A 183 -8.38 13.77 11.59
N LEU A 184 -8.29 13.12 12.75
CA LEU A 184 -9.27 13.23 13.82
C LEU A 184 -8.77 14.19 14.91
N SER A 185 -9.64 14.56 15.84
CA SER A 185 -9.29 15.42 16.98
C SER A 185 -8.10 14.88 17.79
N ARG A 186 -8.03 13.56 17.99
CA ARG A 186 -6.89 12.90 18.66
C ARG A 186 -5.55 12.98 17.91
N ASP A 187 -5.59 13.30 16.62
CA ASP A 187 -4.37 13.48 15.81
C ASP A 187 -3.81 14.91 15.97
N ILE A 188 -4.54 15.79 16.68
CA ILE A 188 -4.14 17.17 17.00
C ILE A 188 -3.62 17.19 18.44
N TRP A 189 -2.30 17.32 18.59
CA TRP A 189 -1.58 17.41 19.86
C TRP A 189 -0.28 18.18 19.61
N GLU A 190 0.49 18.48 20.65
CA GLU A 190 1.84 19.05 20.54
C GLU A 190 2.90 18.02 20.98
N PRO A 191 4.03 17.90 20.25
CA PRO A 191 5.11 16.98 20.61
C PRO A 191 5.68 17.22 22.00
N SER A 192 6.13 16.15 22.68
CA SER A 192 6.87 16.30 23.93
C SER A 192 8.22 16.98 23.68
N VAL A 193 8.76 17.65 24.70
CA VAL A 193 10.09 18.30 24.65
C VAL A 193 11.14 17.32 24.14
N ARG A 194 11.13 16.09 24.66
CA ARG A 194 12.05 15.04 24.22
C ARG A 194 11.87 14.65 22.75
N ALA A 195 10.64 14.58 22.25
CA ALA A 195 10.38 14.31 20.84
C ALA A 195 10.91 15.44 19.93
N VAL A 196 10.88 16.69 20.39
CA VAL A 196 11.48 17.83 19.67
C VAL A 196 13.00 17.69 19.60
N GLU A 197 13.66 17.36 20.71
CA GLU A 197 15.11 17.09 20.77
C GLU A 197 15.54 15.95 19.83
N ILE A 198 14.80 14.84 19.83
CA ILE A 198 15.03 13.70 18.92
C ILE A 198 14.91 14.14 17.44
N GLY A 199 13.99 15.08 17.16
CA GLY A 199 13.86 15.69 15.84
C GLY A 199 15.12 16.45 15.44
N ALA A 200 15.64 17.29 16.33
CA ALA A 200 16.88 18.06 16.09
C ALA A 200 18.10 17.14 15.89
N GLN A 201 18.23 16.08 16.68
CA GLN A 201 19.28 15.06 16.52
C GLN A 201 19.23 14.42 15.12
N TRP A 202 18.02 14.06 14.66
CA TRP A 202 17.85 13.50 13.32
C TRP A 202 18.16 14.50 12.21
N ASP A 203 17.73 15.76 12.36
CA ASP A 203 18.03 16.80 11.39
C ASP A 203 19.53 17.05 11.24
N ALA A 204 20.29 16.98 12.32
CA ALA A 204 21.75 17.06 12.28
C ALA A 204 22.38 15.93 11.43
N ILE A 205 21.94 14.68 11.62
CA ILE A 205 22.43 13.53 10.84
C ILE A 205 22.01 13.56 9.39
N ARG A 206 20.77 14.02 9.12
CA ARG A 206 20.32 14.19 7.74
C ARG A 206 21.19 15.22 7.01
N ARG A 207 21.56 16.31 7.68
CA ARG A 207 22.42 17.37 7.11
C ARG A 207 23.87 16.94 6.94
N SER A 208 24.40 16.07 7.81
CA SER A 208 25.76 15.56 7.66
C SER A 208 25.94 14.60 6.47
N GLY A 209 24.87 14.32 5.71
CA GLY A 209 24.97 13.62 4.43
C GLY A 209 25.24 12.13 4.56
N VAL A 210 24.96 11.51 5.72
CA VAL A 210 25.13 10.06 5.93
C VAL A 210 24.40 9.29 4.84
N LYS A 211 25.16 8.64 3.95
CA LYS A 211 24.62 7.92 2.78
C LYS A 211 24.13 6.52 3.13
N THR A 212 24.78 5.87 4.10
CA THR A 212 24.54 4.49 4.53
C THR A 212 23.51 4.42 5.66
N SER A 213 22.45 3.63 5.46
CA SER A 213 21.44 3.36 6.51
C SER A 213 21.85 2.22 7.44
N PHE A 214 22.68 1.30 6.94
CA PHE A 214 23.24 0.14 7.63
C PHE A 214 24.68 -0.03 7.10
N GLY A 215 25.64 -0.30 7.99
CA GLY A 215 27.01 -0.69 7.64
C GLY A 215 27.16 -2.21 7.59
N GLU A 216 28.28 -2.70 7.05
CA GLU A 216 28.60 -4.14 7.02
C GLU A 216 28.69 -4.78 8.42
N SER A 217 28.93 -3.97 9.45
CA SER A 217 28.97 -4.38 10.86
C SER A 217 27.61 -4.44 11.55
N ASP A 218 26.53 -4.02 10.89
CA ASP A 218 25.17 -3.97 11.46
C ASP A 218 24.35 -5.24 11.15
N ALA A 219 25.00 -6.30 10.65
CA ALA A 219 24.41 -7.60 10.33
C ALA A 219 24.50 -8.60 11.50
#